data_AF-A0A7I8VB00-F1
#
_entry.id   AF-A0A7I8VB00-F1
#
_cell.length_a   1.000
_cell.length_b   1.000
_cell.length_c   1.000
_cell.angle_alpha   90.00
_cell.angle_beta   90.00
_cell.angle_gamma   90.00
#
_symmetry.space_group_name_H-M   'P 1'
#
loop_
_entity.id
_entity.type
_entity.pdbx_description
1 polymer ?
#
loop_
_entity_poly.entity_id
_entity_poly.type
_entity_poly.pdbx_seq_one_letter_code
_entity_poly.pdbx_strand_id
1 'polypeptide(L)'
;MSSRDAYHTEKFGPAFLDEYQRENIRIERLLEIGSGPSPSGVISAGKHCKNITLSDYSTGNLLHLMNWHESKVDLHPNVLKMFHDVSRLENKSVQELDCRTRKSVQKIIFADLLYTEVIPENDAKFDFILVNFAFLNACMNVEDLEKAMKNVYNKLVKGGYLFLQENNKHSELLVDGKAYHNLMVDGKLIEEAAAKAGFTVSNITEELRNIVFSQHVTLTLGKESRSYKTKCDDYKYFKVGTNNPCKDLKVFVKQEKGEPNLYISKEPEKYPTISKMVWSSYEQGNDTVIIKSWEPSYKHGQYYIGVHAYCGSDVPTGNRTAEFTVTASEQDHVIEPMPDLWVKREDNGIIDKKKYKYHRMCVPSECFDINVTISHCTEGRHCTSYGYPELLVSKNNPEVKVKDEAWKLAEGKTRSVRLRPNDVNMDAGHYYIGIYGWCTEDELCPQPPKPNCGPCSKAGNVSYTIKVARSSISKKKCEKILKERKNSSNVSEISAVFILLGLIAKMIV
;
A
#
# COMPACT_ATOMS: atom_id res chain seq x y z
N MET A 1 4.41 -20.95 -4.89
CA MET A 1 4.32 -19.49 -4.82
C MET A 1 2.85 -19.10 -4.85
N SER A 2 2.24 -18.80 -3.70
CA SER A 2 1.02 -17.99 -3.68
C SER A 2 1.42 -16.54 -3.82
N SER A 3 0.53 -15.87 -4.51
CA SER A 3 0.79 -14.64 -5.19
C SER A 3 0.64 -13.39 -4.34
N ARG A 4 0.54 -13.41 -3.01
CA ARG A 4 0.26 -12.16 -2.28
C ARG A 4 1.47 -11.42 -1.73
N ASP A 5 2.55 -12.12 -1.36
CA ASP A 5 3.54 -11.51 -0.46
C ASP A 5 4.92 -11.22 -1.11
N ALA A 6 5.12 -11.56 -2.39
CA ALA A 6 6.38 -11.35 -3.11
C ALA A 6 6.50 -9.99 -3.84
N TYR A 7 5.51 -9.09 -3.74
CA TYR A 7 5.30 -8.04 -4.75
C TYR A 7 5.57 -6.59 -4.31
N HIS A 8 6.42 -6.37 -3.32
CA HIS A 8 6.64 -5.03 -2.76
C HIS A 8 7.96 -4.32 -3.12
N THR A 9 8.92 -4.95 -3.83
CA THR A 9 10.30 -4.40 -3.86
C THR A 9 11.07 -4.63 -5.17
N GLU A 10 10.61 -4.06 -6.29
CA GLU A 10 11.30 -4.21 -7.60
C GLU A 10 11.49 -2.88 -8.35
N LYS A 11 11.91 -1.82 -7.64
CA LYS A 11 12.31 -0.55 -8.28
C LYS A 11 13.78 -0.50 -8.70
N PHE A 12 14.57 -1.56 -8.46
CA PHE A 12 16.04 -1.49 -8.53
C PHE A 12 16.67 -2.04 -9.81
N GLY A 13 16.30 -3.23 -10.28
CA GLY A 13 16.84 -3.79 -11.54
C GLY A 13 16.76 -2.84 -12.74
N PRO A 14 15.61 -2.18 -12.98
CA PRO A 14 15.42 -1.20 -14.07
C PRO A 14 16.29 0.06 -14.04
N ALA A 15 16.37 0.74 -12.89
CA ALA A 15 17.13 1.99 -12.76
C ALA A 15 18.63 1.75 -12.90
N PHE A 16 19.10 0.56 -12.53
CA PHE A 16 20.51 0.23 -12.44
C PHE A 16 21.17 -0.03 -13.82
N LEU A 17 20.46 -0.68 -14.74
CA LEU A 17 20.96 -0.91 -16.10
C LEU A 17 21.01 0.37 -16.93
N ASP A 18 20.09 1.32 -16.68
CA ASP A 18 20.15 2.66 -17.28
C ASP A 18 21.30 3.51 -16.72
N GLU A 19 21.73 3.29 -15.48
CA GLU A 19 22.91 3.95 -14.89
C GLU A 19 24.22 3.44 -15.51
N TYR A 20 24.34 2.14 -15.74
CA TYR A 20 25.54 1.52 -16.34
C TYR A 20 25.68 1.75 -17.85
N GLN A 21 24.57 1.99 -18.56
CA GLN A 21 24.66 2.52 -19.93
C GLN A 21 25.30 3.90 -20.00
N ARG A 22 25.21 4.73 -18.94
CA ARG A 22 25.94 6.02 -18.88
C ARG A 22 27.45 5.82 -18.79
N GLU A 23 27.90 4.67 -18.28
CA GLU A 23 29.31 4.26 -18.29
C GLU A 23 29.73 3.55 -19.61
N ASN A 24 28.84 3.48 -20.61
CA ASN A 24 29.08 2.90 -21.93
C ASN A 24 29.45 1.40 -21.89
N ILE A 25 28.95 0.66 -20.91
CA ILE A 25 29.21 -0.78 -20.73
C ILE A 25 28.24 -1.58 -21.62
N ARG A 26 28.80 -2.34 -22.57
CA ARG A 26 28.03 -3.21 -23.49
C ARG A 26 27.76 -4.55 -22.81
N ILE A 27 26.48 -4.88 -22.61
CA ILE A 27 26.03 -6.16 -22.05
C ILE A 27 25.53 -7.03 -23.19
N GLU A 28 26.29 -8.04 -23.60
CA GLU A 28 25.86 -8.94 -24.67
C GLU A 28 25.04 -10.10 -24.12
N ARG A 29 25.46 -10.69 -23.00
CA ARG A 29 24.87 -11.87 -22.36
C ARG A 29 24.54 -11.58 -20.90
N LEU A 30 23.27 -11.76 -20.54
CA LEU A 30 22.79 -11.63 -19.17
C LEU A 30 22.23 -12.97 -18.67
N LEU A 31 22.60 -13.35 -17.45
CA LEU A 31 22.01 -14.48 -16.73
C LEU A 31 21.26 -13.95 -15.50
N GLU A 32 19.99 -14.27 -15.36
CA GLU A 32 19.27 -14.13 -14.10
C GLU A 32 19.22 -15.49 -13.38
N ILE A 33 19.66 -15.53 -12.12
CA ILE A 33 19.61 -16.71 -11.26
C ILE A 33 18.56 -16.50 -10.17
N GLY A 34 17.65 -17.46 -10.04
CA GLY A 34 16.53 -17.37 -9.11
C GLY A 34 15.42 -16.45 -9.62
N SER A 35 15.11 -16.51 -10.92
CA SER A 35 14.02 -15.74 -11.53
C SER A 35 12.65 -16.02 -10.87
N GLY A 36 12.50 -17.14 -10.16
CA GLY A 36 11.21 -17.60 -9.69
C GLY A 36 10.26 -17.86 -10.86
N PRO A 37 8.95 -17.74 -10.67
CA PRO A 37 7.95 -17.85 -11.73
C PRO A 37 7.73 -16.50 -12.45
N SER A 38 8.66 -15.54 -12.36
CA SER A 38 8.44 -14.17 -12.86
C SER A 38 9.58 -13.69 -13.76
N PRO A 39 9.30 -13.07 -14.92
CA PRO A 39 10.32 -12.40 -15.72
C PRO A 39 10.61 -10.96 -15.26
N SER A 40 10.14 -10.56 -14.07
CA SER A 40 10.09 -9.16 -13.66
C SER A 40 11.47 -8.53 -13.46
N GLY A 41 12.47 -9.30 -13.04
CA GLY A 41 13.84 -8.82 -12.86
C GLY A 41 14.51 -8.34 -14.16
N VAL A 42 14.02 -8.76 -15.33
CA VAL A 42 14.65 -8.48 -16.64
C VAL A 42 13.82 -7.57 -17.56
N ILE A 43 12.72 -6.97 -17.08
CA ILE A 43 11.81 -6.16 -17.93
C ILE A 43 12.59 -5.04 -18.66
N SER A 44 13.37 -4.27 -17.91
CA SER A 44 14.17 -3.17 -18.44
C SER A 44 15.49 -3.64 -19.05
N ALA A 45 16.03 -4.78 -18.60
CA ALA A 45 17.20 -5.39 -19.23
C ALA A 45 16.98 -5.71 -20.71
N GLY A 46 15.76 -6.03 -21.11
CA GLY A 46 15.40 -6.26 -22.51
C GLY A 46 15.64 -5.07 -23.44
N LYS A 47 15.77 -3.84 -22.91
CA LYS A 47 16.18 -2.65 -23.67
C LYS A 47 17.64 -2.74 -24.15
N HIS A 48 18.50 -3.33 -23.32
CA HIS A 48 19.96 -3.25 -23.42
C HIS A 48 20.61 -4.57 -23.84
N CYS A 49 20.02 -5.69 -23.44
CA CYS A 49 20.49 -7.03 -23.75
C CYS A 49 19.40 -7.82 -24.49
N LYS A 50 19.80 -8.49 -25.58
CA LYS A 50 18.93 -9.36 -26.38
C LYS A 50 19.20 -10.85 -26.14
N ASN A 51 20.23 -11.18 -25.37
CA ASN A 51 20.59 -12.54 -25.02
C ASN A 51 20.49 -12.76 -23.51
N ILE A 52 19.25 -12.83 -23.03
CA ILE A 52 18.92 -13.03 -21.63
C ILE A 52 18.63 -14.51 -21.38
N THR A 53 19.26 -15.08 -20.36
CA THR A 53 18.97 -16.41 -19.84
C THR A 53 18.29 -16.27 -18.48
N LEU A 54 17.09 -16.79 -18.34
CA LEU A 54 16.40 -16.92 -17.06
C LEU A 54 16.72 -18.28 -16.44
N SER A 55 16.85 -18.34 -15.12
CA SER A 55 17.10 -19.61 -14.45
C SER A 55 16.58 -19.67 -13.03
N ASP A 56 16.25 -20.88 -12.60
CA ASP A 56 15.71 -21.16 -11.27
C ASP A 56 16.00 -22.61 -10.86
N TYR A 57 16.03 -22.87 -9.56
CA TYR A 57 16.19 -24.22 -9.02
C TYR A 57 14.87 -25.03 -9.10
N SER A 58 13.73 -24.37 -8.91
CA SER A 58 12.43 -25.04 -8.90
C SER A 58 11.94 -25.32 -10.32
N THR A 59 11.75 -26.59 -10.65
CA THR A 59 11.18 -27.01 -11.94
C THR A 59 9.76 -26.45 -12.17
N GLY A 60 9.00 -26.20 -11.10
CA GLY A 60 7.68 -25.57 -11.18
C GLY A 60 7.75 -24.10 -11.59
N ASN A 61 8.77 -23.37 -11.13
CA ASN A 61 9.01 -21.99 -11.53
C ASN A 61 9.43 -21.92 -13.00
N LEU A 62 10.35 -22.80 -13.42
CA LEU A 62 10.79 -22.91 -14.81
C LEU A 62 9.62 -23.20 -15.75
N LEU A 63 8.73 -24.12 -15.38
CA LEU A 63 7.54 -24.43 -16.18
C LEU A 63 6.63 -23.22 -16.34
N HIS A 64 6.46 -22.40 -15.28
CA HIS A 64 5.69 -21.17 -15.37
C HIS A 64 6.33 -20.16 -16.31
N LEU A 65 7.65 -19.96 -16.22
CA LEU A 65 8.40 -19.07 -17.11
C LEU A 65 8.34 -19.55 -18.56
N MET A 66 8.44 -20.85 -18.82
CA MET A 66 8.34 -21.42 -20.18
C MET A 66 6.95 -21.20 -20.77
N ASN A 67 5.90 -21.49 -19.98
CA ASN A 67 4.52 -21.23 -20.39
C ASN A 67 4.27 -19.73 -20.62
N TRP A 68 4.84 -18.87 -19.77
CA TRP A 68 4.83 -17.44 -20.02
C TRP A 68 5.49 -17.24 -21.37
N HIS A 69 6.80 -17.48 -21.53
CA HIS A 69 7.60 -17.20 -22.74
C HIS A 69 6.94 -17.64 -24.06
N GLU A 70 6.31 -18.82 -24.10
CA GLU A 70 5.58 -19.36 -25.26
C GLU A 70 4.17 -18.76 -25.49
N SER A 71 3.82 -17.70 -24.75
CA SER A 71 2.51 -17.04 -24.75
C SER A 71 1.34 -17.98 -24.43
N LYS A 72 1.57 -19.02 -23.63
CA LYS A 72 0.53 -19.96 -23.17
C LYS A 72 -0.20 -19.47 -21.92
N VAL A 73 0.41 -18.58 -21.15
CA VAL A 73 -0.21 -17.94 -19.98
C VAL A 73 0.02 -16.43 -20.02
N ASP A 74 -0.98 -15.70 -19.53
CA ASP A 74 -0.86 -14.27 -19.27
C ASP A 74 0.01 -14.00 -18.05
N LEU A 75 0.53 -12.78 -17.97
CA LEU A 75 1.23 -12.29 -16.79
C LEU A 75 0.33 -12.39 -15.56
N HIS A 76 0.83 -13.00 -14.48
CA HIS A 76 0.15 -13.00 -13.20
C HIS A 76 -0.15 -11.54 -12.74
N PRO A 77 -1.32 -11.20 -12.17
CA PRO A 77 -1.73 -9.82 -11.85
C PRO A 77 -0.69 -8.96 -11.13
N ASN A 78 0.11 -9.56 -10.27
CA ASN A 78 1.14 -8.81 -9.56
C ASN A 78 2.45 -8.63 -10.33
N VAL A 79 2.76 -9.54 -11.26
CA VAL A 79 3.82 -9.31 -12.26
C VAL A 79 3.36 -8.22 -13.23
N LEU A 80 2.09 -8.24 -13.63
CA LEU A 80 1.47 -7.21 -14.47
C LEU A 80 1.60 -5.80 -13.85
N LYS A 81 1.47 -5.68 -12.52
CA LYS A 81 1.71 -4.42 -11.80
C LYS A 81 3.14 -3.90 -12.00
N MET A 82 4.14 -4.77 -12.00
CA MET A 82 5.54 -4.37 -12.26
C MET A 82 5.74 -3.91 -13.69
N PHE A 83 5.12 -4.58 -14.66
CA PHE A 83 5.08 -4.11 -16.04
C PHE A 83 4.41 -2.75 -16.17
N HIS A 84 3.34 -2.46 -15.40
CA HIS A 84 2.73 -1.13 -15.37
C HIS A 84 3.65 -0.05 -14.79
N ASP A 85 4.41 -0.38 -13.74
CA ASP A 85 5.36 0.56 -13.14
C ASP A 85 6.51 0.88 -14.13
N VAL A 86 7.09 -0.13 -14.79
CA VAL A 86 8.11 0.07 -15.83
C VAL A 86 7.53 0.76 -17.07
N SER A 87 6.29 0.47 -17.43
CA SER A 87 5.55 1.13 -18.53
C SER A 87 5.48 2.63 -18.35
N ARG A 88 5.23 3.10 -17.12
CA ARG A 88 5.24 4.54 -16.77
C ARG A 88 6.64 5.13 -16.83
N LEU A 89 7.66 4.40 -16.37
CA LEU A 89 9.04 4.88 -16.36
C LEU A 89 9.64 5.00 -17.76
N GLU A 90 9.37 4.03 -18.62
CA GLU A 90 9.92 3.97 -19.97
C GLU A 90 9.02 4.63 -21.03
N ASN A 91 7.83 5.13 -20.64
CA ASN A 91 6.80 5.65 -21.54
C ASN A 91 6.47 4.67 -22.69
N LYS A 92 6.22 3.41 -22.31
CA LYS A 92 5.88 2.31 -23.22
C LYS A 92 4.62 1.61 -22.74
N SER A 93 3.86 1.01 -23.63
CA SER A 93 2.73 0.16 -23.22
C SER A 93 3.24 -1.13 -22.55
N VAL A 94 2.42 -1.70 -21.67
CA VAL A 94 2.73 -3.00 -21.04
C VAL A 94 2.92 -4.09 -22.09
N GLN A 95 2.12 -4.06 -23.17
CA GLN A 95 2.21 -5.01 -24.26
C GLN A 95 3.54 -4.91 -25.01
N GLU A 96 4.04 -3.69 -25.25
CA GLU A 96 5.37 -3.48 -25.85
C GLU A 96 6.48 -4.01 -24.94
N LEU A 97 6.38 -3.78 -23.64
CA LEU A 97 7.36 -4.28 -22.67
C LEU A 97 7.36 -5.80 -22.61
N ASP A 98 6.19 -6.44 -22.47
CA ASP A 98 6.08 -7.90 -22.44
C ASP A 98 6.63 -8.53 -23.73
N CYS A 99 6.27 -7.98 -24.89
CA CYS A 99 6.82 -8.40 -26.18
C CYS A 99 8.35 -8.25 -26.26
N ARG A 100 8.89 -7.11 -25.80
CA ARG A 100 10.34 -6.88 -25.78
C ARG A 100 11.05 -7.86 -24.85
N THR A 101 10.55 -8.04 -23.65
CA THR A 101 11.16 -8.91 -22.64
C THR A 101 11.17 -10.36 -23.13
N ARG A 102 10.05 -10.85 -23.66
CA ARG A 102 9.99 -12.19 -24.30
C ARG A 102 11.03 -12.37 -25.39
N LYS A 103 11.14 -11.39 -26.31
CA LYS A 103 12.11 -11.45 -27.41
C LYS A 103 13.56 -11.41 -26.96
N SER A 104 13.85 -10.77 -25.82
CA SER A 104 15.18 -10.71 -25.25
C SER A 104 15.57 -11.98 -24.48
N VAL A 105 14.60 -12.73 -23.96
CA VAL A 105 14.83 -14.02 -23.31
C VAL A 105 15.09 -15.08 -24.38
N GLN A 106 16.28 -15.69 -24.34
CA GLN A 106 16.68 -16.74 -25.29
C GLN A 106 16.60 -18.14 -24.69
N LYS A 107 16.75 -18.24 -23.36
CA LYS A 107 16.81 -19.52 -22.65
C LYS A 107 16.16 -19.41 -21.28
N ILE A 108 15.54 -20.51 -20.86
CA ILE A 108 15.01 -20.74 -19.52
C ILE A 108 15.57 -22.09 -19.05
N ILE A 109 16.45 -22.07 -18.04
CA ILE A 109 17.25 -23.25 -17.65
C ILE A 109 17.27 -23.47 -16.15
N PHE A 110 17.58 -24.70 -15.73
CA PHE A 110 17.82 -25.01 -14.32
C PHE A 110 19.10 -24.33 -13.82
N ALA A 111 19.08 -23.86 -12.57
CA ALA A 111 20.27 -23.37 -11.89
C ALA A 111 20.33 -23.81 -10.42
N ASP A 112 21.53 -24.14 -9.95
CA ASP A 112 21.82 -24.46 -8.55
C ASP A 112 23.05 -23.68 -8.07
N LEU A 113 22.84 -22.68 -7.20
CA LEU A 113 23.89 -21.81 -6.68
C LEU A 113 24.97 -22.58 -5.89
N LEU A 114 24.61 -23.68 -5.23
CA LEU A 114 25.54 -24.44 -4.39
C LEU A 114 26.31 -25.49 -5.18
N TYR A 115 25.91 -25.77 -6.42
CA TYR A 115 26.64 -26.65 -7.31
C TYR A 115 27.72 -25.88 -8.09
N THR A 116 28.89 -26.50 -8.28
CA THR A 116 30.03 -25.87 -8.97
C THR A 116 29.66 -25.46 -10.39
N GLU A 117 28.83 -26.25 -11.03
CA GLU A 117 28.23 -25.96 -12.33
C GLU A 117 26.87 -25.31 -12.10
N VAL A 118 26.86 -24.00 -11.78
CA VAL A 118 25.63 -23.26 -11.45
C VAL A 118 24.52 -23.46 -12.47
N ILE A 119 24.89 -23.61 -13.73
CA ILE A 119 24.01 -23.91 -14.85
C ILE A 119 24.59 -25.08 -15.66
N PRO A 120 23.76 -25.86 -16.39
CA PRO A 120 24.21 -27.01 -17.19
C PRO A 120 25.24 -26.68 -18.28
N GLU A 121 25.33 -25.41 -18.70
CA GLU A 121 26.26 -24.96 -19.73
C GLU A 121 27.60 -24.57 -19.09
N ASN A 122 28.52 -25.54 -19.00
CA ASN A 122 29.75 -25.40 -18.21
C ASN A 122 30.66 -24.27 -18.68
N ASP A 123 30.83 -24.12 -19.99
CA ASP A 123 31.71 -23.11 -20.58
C ASP A 123 31.05 -21.74 -20.80
N ALA A 124 29.75 -21.62 -20.51
CA ALA A 124 29.04 -20.36 -20.70
C ALA A 124 29.53 -19.30 -19.70
N LYS A 125 29.89 -18.12 -20.23
CA LYS A 125 30.22 -16.91 -19.48
C LYS A 125 29.24 -15.78 -19.81
N PHE A 126 29.04 -14.89 -18.85
CA PHE A 126 28.09 -13.78 -18.94
C PHE A 126 28.77 -12.45 -18.63
N ASP A 127 28.32 -11.38 -19.29
CA ASP A 127 28.77 -10.01 -19.02
C ASP A 127 28.13 -9.48 -17.74
N PHE A 128 26.90 -9.91 -17.48
CA PHE A 128 26.10 -9.48 -16.35
C PHE A 128 25.34 -10.67 -15.75
N ILE A 129 25.43 -10.82 -14.43
CA ILE A 129 24.63 -11.78 -13.67
C ILE A 129 23.75 -11.00 -12.70
N LEU A 130 22.45 -11.28 -12.75
CA LEU A 130 21.43 -10.78 -11.85
C LEU A 130 21.00 -11.89 -10.91
N VAL A 131 21.00 -11.64 -9.60
CA VAL A 131 20.47 -12.59 -8.62
C VAL A 131 19.49 -11.88 -7.70
N ASN A 132 18.23 -12.33 -7.74
CA ASN A 132 17.13 -11.72 -7.02
C ASN A 132 16.57 -12.67 -5.97
N PHE A 133 16.77 -12.33 -4.69
CA PHE A 133 16.25 -13.04 -3.53
C PHE A 133 16.53 -14.55 -3.54
N ALA A 134 17.73 -14.96 -3.96
CA ALA A 134 18.05 -16.36 -4.20
C ALA A 134 19.22 -16.86 -3.36
N PHE A 135 20.24 -16.04 -3.10
CA PHE A 135 21.39 -16.46 -2.31
C PHE A 135 20.99 -16.83 -0.90
N LEU A 136 20.30 -15.93 -0.20
CA LEU A 136 20.00 -16.14 1.22
C LEU A 136 18.98 -17.26 1.42
N ASN A 137 18.11 -17.50 0.43
CA ASN A 137 17.17 -18.62 0.46
C ASN A 137 17.84 -19.98 0.11
N ALA A 138 18.94 -19.98 -0.64
CA ALA A 138 19.64 -21.19 -1.04
C ALA A 138 20.69 -21.65 -0.02
N CYS A 139 21.30 -20.73 0.72
CA CYS A 139 22.43 -21.02 1.61
C CYS A 139 21.97 -21.36 3.02
N MET A 140 22.52 -22.40 3.65
CA MET A 140 22.19 -22.75 5.04
C MET A 140 23.10 -22.07 6.07
N ASN A 141 24.26 -21.57 5.63
CA ASN A 141 25.28 -20.94 6.46
C ASN A 141 26.18 -20.03 5.61
N VAL A 142 27.14 -19.36 6.26
CA VAL A 142 28.07 -18.42 5.58
C VAL A 142 29.01 -19.14 4.60
N GLU A 143 29.39 -20.40 4.86
CA GLU A 143 30.25 -21.18 3.95
C GLU A 143 29.53 -21.47 2.62
N ASP A 144 28.22 -21.77 2.69
CA ASP A 144 27.37 -21.92 1.51
C ASP A 144 27.27 -20.60 0.73
N LEU A 145 27.14 -19.45 1.42
CA LEU A 145 27.11 -18.14 0.79
C LEU A 145 28.42 -17.83 0.05
N GLU A 146 29.56 -18.06 0.68
CA GLU A 146 30.88 -17.89 0.07
C GLU A 146 31.06 -18.82 -1.13
N LYS A 147 30.62 -20.07 -1.02
CA LYS A 147 30.66 -21.06 -2.10
C LYS A 147 29.80 -20.63 -3.28
N ALA A 148 28.56 -20.22 -3.03
CA ALA A 148 27.66 -19.72 -4.06
C ALA A 148 28.24 -18.48 -4.76
N MET A 149 28.84 -17.55 -4.01
CA MET A 149 29.48 -16.36 -4.55
C MET A 149 30.63 -16.74 -5.48
N LYS A 150 31.43 -17.74 -5.08
CA LYS A 150 32.53 -18.24 -5.91
C LYS A 150 32.03 -18.93 -7.17
N ASN A 151 30.96 -19.70 -7.09
CA ASN A 151 30.37 -20.37 -8.25
C ASN A 151 29.82 -19.35 -9.26
N VAL A 152 29.15 -18.29 -8.79
CA VAL A 152 28.66 -17.19 -9.62
C VAL A 152 29.81 -16.38 -10.24
N TYR A 153 30.86 -16.08 -9.46
CA TYR A 153 32.08 -15.45 -9.97
C TYR A 153 32.65 -16.22 -11.16
N ASN A 154 32.69 -17.55 -11.07
CA ASN A 154 33.19 -18.41 -12.13
C ASN A 154 32.30 -18.43 -13.39
N LYS A 155 31.14 -17.77 -13.41
CA LYS A 155 30.29 -17.63 -14.60
C LYS A 155 30.36 -16.25 -15.25
N LEU A 156 31.13 -15.32 -14.69
CA LEU A 156 31.38 -14.02 -15.31
C LEU A 156 32.56 -14.05 -16.28
N VAL A 157 32.46 -13.22 -17.32
CA VAL A 157 33.63 -12.81 -18.11
C VAL A 157 34.50 -11.86 -17.29
N LYS A 158 35.78 -11.76 -17.65
CA LYS A 158 36.66 -10.73 -17.08
C LYS A 158 36.07 -9.34 -17.30
N GLY A 159 35.97 -8.56 -16.22
CA GLY A 159 35.33 -7.25 -16.24
C GLY A 159 33.81 -7.27 -16.11
N GLY A 160 33.19 -8.46 -16.04
CA GLY A 160 31.74 -8.63 -15.87
C GLY A 160 31.24 -8.24 -14.48
N TYR A 161 29.92 -8.13 -14.37
CA TYR A 161 29.23 -7.56 -13.22
C TYR A 161 28.23 -8.54 -12.59
N LEU A 162 28.22 -8.58 -11.26
CA LEU A 162 27.17 -9.18 -10.46
C LEU A 162 26.31 -8.07 -9.87
N PHE A 163 24.99 -8.18 -10.06
CA PHE A 163 24.00 -7.47 -9.28
C PHE A 163 23.25 -8.46 -8.39
N LEU A 164 23.28 -8.20 -7.09
CA LEU A 164 22.66 -9.02 -6.08
C LEU A 164 21.63 -8.22 -5.31
N GLN A 165 20.41 -8.72 -5.24
CA GLN A 165 19.31 -8.15 -4.47
C GLN A 165 18.80 -9.18 -3.47
N GLU A 166 18.86 -8.92 -2.16
CA GLU A 166 18.49 -9.90 -1.13
C GLU A 166 17.66 -9.30 0.01
N ASN A 167 16.94 -10.17 0.74
CA ASN A 167 16.19 -9.83 1.95
C ASN A 167 16.85 -10.48 3.17
N ASN A 168 17.37 -9.67 4.08
CA ASN A 168 18.26 -10.15 5.14
C ASN A 168 17.67 -10.08 6.56
N LYS A 169 16.37 -9.83 6.70
CA LYS A 169 15.73 -9.55 8.01
C LYS A 169 14.95 -10.70 8.62
N HIS A 170 14.68 -11.76 7.88
CA HIS A 170 13.85 -12.85 8.35
C HIS A 170 14.59 -14.18 8.18
N SER A 171 14.60 -15.02 9.21
CA SER A 171 15.16 -16.37 9.14
C SER A 171 14.29 -17.34 8.34
N GLU A 172 13.06 -16.91 8.02
CA GLU A 172 12.07 -17.72 7.33
C GLU A 172 11.29 -16.87 6.31
N LEU A 173 11.07 -17.43 5.13
CA LEU A 173 10.22 -16.92 4.07
C LEU A 173 8.93 -17.76 4.01
N LEU A 174 7.76 -17.13 4.08
CA LEU A 174 6.47 -17.82 3.95
C LEU A 174 6.01 -17.87 2.49
N VAL A 175 5.79 -19.08 1.97
CA VAL A 175 5.22 -19.31 0.64
C VAL A 175 4.09 -20.33 0.76
N ASP A 176 2.86 -19.97 0.36
CA ASP A 176 1.70 -20.87 0.47
C ASP A 176 1.45 -21.37 1.91
N GLY A 177 1.72 -20.51 2.90
CA GLY A 177 1.62 -20.87 4.33
C GLY A 177 2.70 -21.82 4.84
N LYS A 178 3.70 -22.15 4.01
CA LYS A 178 4.88 -22.94 4.41
C LYS A 178 6.07 -22.02 4.64
N ALA A 179 6.78 -22.24 5.73
CA ALA A 179 8.04 -21.55 6.02
C ALA A 179 9.21 -22.23 5.29
N TYR A 180 10.03 -21.43 4.63
CA TYR A 180 11.28 -21.80 3.97
C TYR A 180 12.43 -21.08 4.65
N HIS A 181 13.59 -21.72 4.72
CA HIS A 181 14.78 -21.12 5.33
C HIS A 181 15.23 -19.86 4.58
N ASN A 182 15.73 -18.88 5.33
CA ASN A 182 16.47 -17.74 4.79
C ASN A 182 17.65 -17.41 5.70
N LEU A 183 18.85 -17.34 5.13
CA LEU A 183 20.08 -17.09 5.86
C LEU A 183 20.13 -15.64 6.36
N MET A 184 20.28 -15.50 7.68
CA MET A 184 20.38 -14.20 8.35
C MET A 184 21.83 -13.70 8.34
N VAL A 185 22.13 -12.72 7.49
CA VAL A 185 23.44 -12.06 7.39
C VAL A 185 23.29 -10.54 7.26
N ASP A 186 24.27 -9.78 7.72
CA ASP A 186 24.32 -8.33 7.46
C ASP A 186 25.00 -8.03 6.12
N GLY A 187 24.95 -6.77 5.68
CA GLY A 187 25.60 -6.34 4.44
C GLY A 187 27.11 -6.55 4.44
N LYS A 188 27.76 -6.47 5.61
CA LYS A 188 29.22 -6.66 5.76
C LYS A 188 29.63 -8.10 5.49
N LEU A 189 28.86 -9.08 5.95
CA LEU A 189 29.13 -10.49 5.64
C LEU A 189 28.97 -10.78 4.14
N ILE A 190 28.01 -10.14 3.48
CA ILE A 190 27.84 -10.24 2.02
C ILE A 190 29.04 -9.60 1.29
N GLU A 191 29.54 -8.44 1.76
CA GLU A 191 30.77 -7.81 1.25
C GLU A 191 31.97 -8.74 1.35
N GLU A 192 32.17 -9.31 2.54
CA GLU A 192 33.30 -10.18 2.84
C GLU A 192 33.24 -11.45 1.97
N ALA A 193 32.06 -12.06 1.82
CA ALA A 193 31.86 -13.20 0.93
C ALA A 193 32.14 -12.87 -0.54
N ALA A 194 31.67 -11.71 -1.02
CA ALA A 194 31.95 -11.24 -2.38
C ALA A 194 33.46 -10.96 -2.60
N ALA A 195 34.11 -10.29 -1.65
CA ALA A 195 35.55 -10.02 -1.70
C ALA A 195 36.36 -11.33 -1.72
N LYS A 196 36.00 -12.30 -0.87
CA LYS A 196 36.63 -13.63 -0.82
C LYS A 196 36.46 -14.41 -2.12
N ALA A 197 35.31 -14.24 -2.80
CA ALA A 197 35.08 -14.84 -4.11
C ALA A 197 35.95 -14.22 -5.22
N GLY A 198 36.45 -12.99 -5.02
CA GLY A 198 37.32 -12.26 -5.95
C GLY A 198 36.67 -11.04 -6.58
N PHE A 199 35.50 -10.61 -6.10
CA PHE A 199 34.84 -9.40 -6.57
C PHE A 199 35.43 -8.14 -5.94
N THR A 200 35.41 -7.05 -6.69
CA THR A 200 35.52 -5.70 -6.12
C THR A 200 34.15 -5.08 -6.04
N VAL A 201 33.71 -4.81 -4.82
CA VAL A 201 32.43 -4.20 -4.53
C VAL A 201 32.51 -2.71 -4.87
N SER A 202 31.74 -2.26 -5.87
CA SER A 202 31.74 -0.87 -6.32
C SER A 202 30.67 -0.03 -5.63
N ASN A 203 29.55 -0.64 -5.27
CA ASN A 203 28.47 0.02 -4.56
C ASN A 203 27.66 -1.02 -3.76
N ILE A 204 27.39 -0.71 -2.49
CA ILE A 204 26.34 -1.38 -1.72
C ILE A 204 25.33 -0.33 -1.37
N THR A 205 24.18 -0.48 -1.99
CA THR A 205 22.98 0.13 -1.49
C THR A 205 22.39 -0.88 -0.53
N GLU A 206 22.73 -0.80 0.75
CA GLU A 206 21.67 -1.05 1.71
C GLU A 206 20.60 -0.02 1.35
N GLU A 207 19.40 -0.43 0.98
CA GLU A 207 18.25 0.46 1.08
C GLU A 207 17.99 0.75 2.57
N LEU A 208 18.95 1.46 3.18
CA LEU A 208 18.79 2.60 4.08
C LEU A 208 20.00 3.57 4.08
N ARG A 209 21.03 3.49 3.19
CA ARG A 209 22.26 4.30 3.38
C ARG A 209 22.68 5.39 2.38
N ASN A 210 22.01 5.64 1.26
CA ASN A 210 22.36 6.81 0.41
C ASN A 210 21.20 7.62 -0.19
N ILE A 211 19.95 7.38 0.21
CA ILE A 211 19.08 8.53 0.44
C ILE A 211 19.62 9.10 1.75
N VAL A 212 20.16 10.32 1.76
CA VAL A 212 20.21 11.07 3.01
C VAL A 212 18.75 11.10 3.45
N PHE A 213 18.34 10.20 4.36
CA PHE A 213 17.07 10.33 5.01
C PHE A 213 17.17 11.69 5.68
N SER A 214 16.58 12.71 5.06
CA SER A 214 16.08 13.84 5.80
C SER A 214 15.15 13.19 6.80
N GLN A 215 15.69 12.93 7.99
CA GLN A 215 14.93 12.48 9.13
C GLN A 215 13.68 13.34 9.16
N HIS A 216 12.50 12.71 9.17
CA HIS A 216 11.27 13.48 9.19
C HIS A 216 11.31 14.43 10.37
N VAL A 217 11.21 15.71 10.08
CA VAL A 217 11.00 16.71 11.11
C VAL A 217 9.64 16.43 11.73
N THR A 218 9.60 16.18 13.02
CA THR A 218 8.33 15.94 13.72
C THR A 218 7.68 17.29 14.00
N LEU A 219 6.51 17.52 13.41
CA LEU A 219 5.70 18.70 13.68
C LEU A 219 4.87 18.49 14.94
N THR A 220 4.69 19.57 15.70
CA THR A 220 3.76 19.61 16.83
C THR A 220 2.48 20.31 16.37
N LEU A 221 1.32 19.68 16.57
CA LEU A 221 0.05 20.26 16.18
C LEU A 221 -0.14 21.66 16.79
N GLY A 222 -0.58 22.62 15.97
CA GLY A 222 -0.82 24.01 16.34
C GLY A 222 0.43 24.88 16.48
N LYS A 223 1.63 24.34 16.26
CA LYS A 223 2.90 25.08 16.36
C LYS A 223 3.58 25.21 15.00
N GLU A 224 3.89 26.44 14.63
CA GLU A 224 4.70 26.73 13.45
C GLU A 224 6.13 26.22 13.65
N SER A 225 6.69 25.59 12.61
CA SER A 225 8.06 25.13 12.62
C SER A 225 9.06 26.29 12.53
N ARG A 226 10.35 26.02 12.78
CA ARG A 226 11.41 26.93 12.29
C ARG A 226 11.39 27.01 10.77
N SER A 227 12.06 28.02 10.22
CA SER A 227 12.32 28.11 8.77
C SER A 227 13.28 27.01 8.32
N TYR A 228 12.96 26.42 7.16
CA TYR A 228 13.76 25.40 6.49
C TYR A 228 14.18 25.90 5.12
N LYS A 229 15.41 25.55 4.72
CA LYS A 229 15.93 25.80 3.38
C LYS A 229 16.08 24.48 2.63
N THR A 230 15.58 24.42 1.42
CA THR A 230 15.59 23.22 0.57
C THR A 230 16.09 23.59 -0.81
N LYS A 231 17.06 22.84 -1.32
CA LYS A 231 17.65 23.08 -2.64
C LYS A 231 16.60 22.90 -3.73
N CYS A 232 16.82 23.60 -4.83
CA CYS A 232 16.07 23.47 -6.07
C CYS A 232 15.85 21.99 -6.45
N ASP A 233 14.59 21.63 -6.74
CA ASP A 233 14.08 20.29 -7.05
C ASP A 233 14.35 19.20 -6.00
N ASP A 234 14.60 19.60 -4.76
CA ASP A 234 14.79 18.70 -3.61
C ASP A 234 13.59 18.78 -2.64
N TYR A 235 13.52 17.81 -1.74
CA TYR A 235 12.42 17.66 -0.78
C TYR A 235 12.88 17.84 0.66
N LYS A 236 12.01 18.46 1.46
CA LYS A 236 12.08 18.37 2.93
C LYS A 236 10.90 17.58 3.45
N TYR A 237 11.20 16.60 4.31
CA TYR A 237 10.19 15.69 4.84
C TYR A 237 9.86 15.98 6.30
N PHE A 238 8.57 15.94 6.60
CA PHE A 238 7.98 16.17 7.91
C PHE A 238 7.00 15.05 8.25
N LYS A 239 6.70 14.89 9.53
CA LYS A 239 5.67 13.97 9.99
C LYS A 239 4.86 14.61 11.10
N VAL A 240 3.57 14.29 11.15
CA VAL A 240 2.66 14.76 12.21
C VAL A 240 1.71 13.63 12.61
N GLY A 241 1.45 13.48 13.91
CA GLY A 241 0.43 12.56 14.41
C GLY A 241 -0.87 13.32 14.68
N THR A 242 -2.00 12.78 14.24
CA THR A 242 -3.32 13.27 14.62
C THR A 242 -3.71 12.69 15.97
N ASN A 243 -4.26 13.53 16.85
CA ASN A 243 -4.76 13.13 18.16
C ASN A 243 -6.26 12.83 18.13
N ASN A 244 -7.01 13.50 17.24
CA ASN A 244 -8.46 13.40 17.21
C ASN A 244 -8.95 12.86 15.86
N PRO A 245 -9.60 11.67 15.83
CA PRO A 245 -10.12 11.07 14.61
C PRO A 245 -11.33 11.82 14.03
N CYS A 246 -11.83 12.85 14.72
CA CYS A 246 -12.99 13.67 14.38
C CYS A 246 -12.64 15.12 14.01
N LYS A 247 -11.37 15.40 13.73
CA LYS A 247 -10.92 16.73 13.32
C LYS A 247 -10.21 16.66 11.98
N ASP A 248 -10.44 17.70 11.17
CA ASP A 248 -9.71 17.89 9.93
C ASP A 248 -8.24 18.16 10.26
N LEU A 249 -7.33 17.55 9.51
CA LEU A 249 -5.91 17.88 9.56
C LEU A 249 -5.64 18.97 8.52
N LYS A 250 -5.29 20.17 8.99
CA LYS A 250 -4.80 21.26 8.13
C LYS A 250 -3.29 21.28 8.17
N VAL A 251 -2.66 21.26 7.00
CA VAL A 251 -1.23 21.49 6.83
C VAL A 251 -1.04 22.73 5.97
N PHE A 252 -0.25 23.65 6.48
CA PHE A 252 0.02 24.95 5.89
C PHE A 252 1.53 25.13 5.72
N VAL A 253 1.94 25.49 4.52
CA VAL A 253 3.32 25.87 4.20
C VAL A 253 3.34 27.37 3.92
N LYS A 254 4.13 28.10 4.70
CA LYS A 254 4.33 29.53 4.50
C LYS A 254 5.62 29.73 3.70
N GLN A 255 5.48 30.28 2.51
CA GLN A 255 6.61 30.64 1.66
C GLN A 255 7.32 31.88 2.22
N GLU A 256 8.64 31.81 2.32
CA GLU A 256 9.52 32.96 2.60
C GLU A 256 10.36 33.31 1.36
N LYS A 257 10.86 32.29 0.64
CA LYS A 257 11.59 32.40 -0.64
C LYS A 257 11.41 31.13 -1.48
N GLY A 258 11.71 31.20 -2.79
CA GLY A 258 11.58 30.05 -3.71
C GLY A 258 10.14 29.53 -3.78
N GLU A 259 9.87 28.40 -4.44
CA GLU A 259 8.51 27.87 -4.59
C GLU A 259 8.33 26.52 -3.86
N PRO A 260 7.68 26.48 -2.68
CA PRO A 260 7.47 25.24 -1.95
C PRO A 260 6.12 24.59 -2.29
N ASN A 261 6.14 23.40 -2.91
CA ASN A 261 4.93 22.62 -3.17
C ASN A 261 4.69 21.55 -2.10
N LEU A 262 3.44 21.40 -1.65
CA LEU A 262 3.05 20.52 -0.54
C LEU A 262 2.48 19.17 -1.01
N TYR A 263 3.05 18.07 -0.53
CA TYR A 263 2.57 16.69 -0.74
C TYR A 263 2.36 15.97 0.57
N ILE A 264 1.28 15.21 0.71
CA ILE A 264 0.94 14.50 1.95
C ILE A 264 0.53 13.06 1.65
N SER A 265 1.03 12.13 2.47
CA SER A 265 0.69 10.71 2.47
C SER A 265 0.51 10.18 3.90
N LYS A 266 0.27 8.87 3.97
CA LYS A 266 0.18 8.04 5.18
C LYS A 266 0.86 6.70 4.90
N GLU A 267 1.06 5.89 5.94
CA GLU A 267 1.61 4.54 5.79
C GLU A 267 0.89 3.75 4.67
N PRO A 268 1.63 3.02 3.81
CA PRO A 268 3.08 2.75 3.91
C PRO A 268 4.00 3.84 3.31
N GLU A 269 3.46 4.87 2.67
CA GLU A 269 4.25 5.87 1.95
C GLU A 269 4.74 6.97 2.92
N LYS A 270 6.04 6.96 3.21
CA LYS A 270 6.67 7.89 4.16
C LYS A 270 7.30 9.10 3.50
N TYR A 271 7.55 9.06 2.20
CA TYR A 271 8.27 10.10 1.48
C TYR A 271 7.42 10.55 0.31
N PRO A 272 6.33 11.29 0.58
CA PRO A 272 5.43 11.69 -0.49
C PRO A 272 6.11 12.62 -1.48
N THR A 273 5.92 12.31 -2.75
CA THR A 273 6.39 13.10 -3.89
C THR A 273 5.22 13.39 -4.82
N ILE A 274 5.46 14.13 -5.90
CA ILE A 274 4.47 14.38 -6.96
C ILE A 274 3.83 13.12 -7.56
N SER A 275 4.50 11.97 -7.48
CA SER A 275 3.97 10.69 -7.99
C SER A 275 3.52 9.73 -6.89
N LYS A 276 3.70 10.10 -5.62
CA LYS A 276 3.48 9.23 -4.45
C LYS A 276 2.83 10.01 -3.31
N MET A 277 1.68 10.60 -3.58
CA MET A 277 0.91 11.37 -2.61
C MET A 277 -0.54 10.92 -2.58
N VAL A 278 -1.24 11.26 -1.50
CA VAL A 278 -2.70 11.12 -1.39
C VAL A 278 -3.36 12.49 -1.50
N TRP A 279 -2.73 13.52 -0.92
CA TRP A 279 -3.18 14.91 -1.00
C TRP A 279 -2.02 15.81 -1.42
N SER A 280 -2.32 16.91 -2.10
CA SER A 280 -1.32 17.88 -2.51
C SER A 280 -1.92 19.27 -2.67
N SER A 281 -1.06 20.28 -2.56
CA SER A 281 -1.29 21.65 -3.02
C SER A 281 -0.04 22.08 -3.78
N TYR A 282 -0.24 22.89 -4.81
CA TYR A 282 0.81 23.42 -5.69
C TYR A 282 0.42 24.82 -6.17
N GLU A 283 -0.34 25.54 -5.33
CA GLU A 283 -0.71 26.91 -5.64
C GLU A 283 0.52 27.79 -5.48
N GLN A 284 0.63 28.82 -6.32
CA GLN A 284 1.78 29.69 -6.26
C GLN A 284 1.81 30.43 -4.91
N GLY A 285 2.87 30.17 -4.15
CA GLY A 285 3.18 30.83 -2.90
C GLY A 285 2.89 30.01 -1.65
N ASN A 286 1.92 30.43 -0.83
CA ASN A 286 1.58 29.69 0.37
C ASN A 286 0.65 28.53 0.02
N ASP A 287 1.02 27.33 0.45
CA ASP A 287 0.25 26.11 0.18
C ASP A 287 -0.56 25.67 1.40
N THR A 288 -1.80 25.24 1.16
CA THR A 288 -2.68 24.70 2.20
C THR A 288 -3.35 23.43 1.74
N VAL A 289 -3.22 22.36 2.52
CA VAL A 289 -4.04 21.15 2.36
C VAL A 289 -4.89 20.96 3.61
N ILE A 290 -6.20 20.76 3.43
CA ILE A 290 -7.13 20.39 4.49
C ILE A 290 -7.60 18.97 4.20
N ILE A 291 -7.13 18.02 4.99
CA ILE A 291 -7.54 16.62 4.92
C ILE A 291 -8.78 16.45 5.79
N LYS A 292 -9.90 16.12 5.17
CA LYS A 292 -11.16 15.94 5.89
C LYS A 292 -11.18 14.62 6.64
N SER A 293 -11.55 14.61 7.92
CA SER A 293 -11.54 13.33 8.67
C SER A 293 -12.54 12.30 8.17
N TRP A 294 -13.56 12.74 7.41
CA TRP A 294 -14.58 11.87 6.77
C TRP A 294 -14.26 11.46 5.35
N GLU A 295 -13.12 11.83 4.79
CA GLU A 295 -12.73 11.26 3.50
C GLU A 295 -12.39 9.78 3.67
N PRO A 296 -12.76 8.90 2.72
CA PRO A 296 -12.39 7.49 2.76
C PRO A 296 -10.87 7.25 2.88
N SER A 297 -10.08 8.20 2.37
CA SER A 297 -8.62 8.19 2.44
C SER A 297 -8.08 8.64 3.80
N TYR A 298 -8.86 9.25 4.69
CA TYR A 298 -8.42 9.62 6.02
C TYR A 298 -8.26 8.39 6.92
N LYS A 299 -7.18 8.37 7.70
CA LYS A 299 -7.01 7.43 8.82
C LYS A 299 -6.43 8.16 10.01
N HIS A 300 -6.94 7.90 11.21
CA HIS A 300 -6.33 8.40 12.42
C HIS A 300 -4.92 7.81 12.57
N GLY A 301 -3.93 8.65 12.85
CA GLY A 301 -2.54 8.22 13.08
C GLY A 301 -1.50 9.17 12.51
N GLN A 302 -0.41 8.59 12.00
CA GLN A 302 0.75 9.33 11.50
C GLN A 302 0.57 9.70 10.02
N TYR A 303 0.79 10.97 9.72
CA TYR A 303 0.87 11.51 8.37
C TYR A 303 2.30 11.93 8.04
N TYR A 304 2.66 11.79 6.77
CA TYR A 304 3.95 12.17 6.22
C TYR A 304 3.75 13.28 5.20
N ILE A 305 4.64 14.26 5.24
CA ILE A 305 4.55 15.49 4.46
C ILE A 305 5.87 15.68 3.74
N GLY A 306 5.81 15.95 2.45
CA GLY A 306 6.94 16.30 1.60
C GLY A 306 6.71 17.72 1.08
N VAL A 307 7.68 18.60 1.32
CA VAL A 307 7.68 19.95 0.75
C VAL A 307 8.78 20.00 -0.30
N HIS A 308 8.40 20.15 -1.56
CA HIS A 308 9.28 20.19 -2.71
C HIS A 308 9.65 21.62 -3.03
N ALA A 309 10.93 21.94 -3.14
CA ALA A 309 11.38 23.24 -3.62
C ALA A 309 11.35 23.27 -5.15
N TYR A 310 10.18 23.50 -5.72
CA TYR A 310 9.97 23.50 -7.16
C TYR A 310 10.78 24.61 -7.84
N CYS A 311 11.44 24.24 -8.93
CA CYS A 311 12.15 25.16 -9.80
C CYS A 311 11.66 25.02 -11.23
N GLY A 312 11.33 26.16 -11.84
CA GLY A 312 10.97 26.19 -13.24
C GLY A 312 10.93 27.61 -13.75
N SER A 313 11.02 27.76 -15.08
CA SER A 313 10.87 29.05 -15.75
C SER A 313 9.43 29.59 -15.70
N ASP A 314 8.49 28.72 -15.32
CA ASP A 314 7.05 28.97 -15.15
C ASP A 314 6.70 29.60 -13.79
N VAL A 315 7.64 29.64 -12.83
CA VAL A 315 7.44 30.30 -11.54
C VAL A 315 8.30 31.57 -11.41
N PRO A 316 7.79 32.70 -10.87
CA PRO A 316 8.56 33.95 -10.76
C PRO A 316 9.83 33.85 -9.92
N THR A 317 9.90 32.85 -9.05
CA THR A 317 11.06 32.57 -8.20
C THR A 317 12.19 31.88 -8.97
N GLY A 318 11.91 31.29 -10.13
CA GLY A 318 12.89 30.63 -11.00
C GLY A 318 13.65 29.51 -10.30
N ASN A 319 14.94 29.37 -10.63
CA ASN A 319 15.80 28.32 -10.06
C ASN A 319 16.43 28.75 -8.71
N ARG A 320 15.59 29.10 -7.73
CA ARG A 320 16.03 29.51 -6.39
C ARG A 320 15.69 28.46 -5.35
N THR A 321 16.60 28.27 -4.39
CA THR A 321 16.35 27.53 -3.15
C THR A 321 15.07 28.03 -2.46
N ALA A 322 14.21 27.11 -2.02
CA ALA A 322 13.02 27.46 -1.25
C ALA A 322 13.35 27.63 0.24
N GLU A 323 12.79 28.68 0.85
CA GLU A 323 12.79 28.93 2.29
C GLU A 323 11.32 28.99 2.75
N PHE A 324 10.96 28.19 3.76
CA PHE A 324 9.57 28.08 4.21
C PHE A 324 9.44 27.61 5.66
N THR A 325 8.29 27.86 6.27
CA THR A 325 7.85 27.22 7.52
C THR A 325 6.66 26.30 7.27
N VAL A 326 6.46 25.32 8.16
CA VAL A 326 5.35 24.37 8.08
C VAL A 326 4.58 24.38 9.39
N THR A 327 3.26 24.48 9.29
CA THR A 327 2.35 24.36 10.43
C THR A 327 1.34 23.26 10.14
N ALA A 328 1.18 22.32 11.07
CA ALA A 328 0.09 21.35 11.04
C ALA A 328 -0.84 21.63 12.21
N SER A 329 -2.16 21.63 12.01
CA SER A 329 -3.14 21.85 13.05
C SER A 329 -4.38 20.98 12.84
N GLU A 330 -5.04 20.63 13.93
CA GLU A 330 -6.37 20.02 13.89
C GLU A 330 -7.42 21.11 14.04
N GLN A 331 -8.43 21.09 13.19
CA GLN A 331 -9.53 22.05 13.24
C GLN A 331 -10.88 21.34 13.20
N ASP A 332 -11.88 21.99 13.78
CA ASP A 332 -13.25 21.50 13.67
C ASP A 332 -13.73 21.68 12.23
N HIS A 333 -14.61 20.78 11.85
CA HIS A 333 -15.21 20.76 10.54
C HIS A 333 -15.95 22.06 10.25
N VAL A 334 -15.63 22.70 9.13
CA VAL A 334 -16.50 23.74 8.57
C VAL A 334 -17.81 23.05 8.18
N ILE A 335 -18.91 23.52 8.77
CA ILE A 335 -20.24 22.89 8.76
C ILE A 335 -20.64 22.48 7.33
N GLU A 336 -20.87 21.18 7.13
CA GLU A 336 -21.26 20.56 5.85
C GLU A 336 -22.60 19.79 5.99
N PRO A 337 -23.30 19.46 4.88
CA PRO A 337 -24.77 19.28 4.85
C PRO A 337 -25.31 17.99 5.49
N MET A 338 -24.47 17.05 5.93
CA MET A 338 -24.93 15.80 6.56
C MET A 338 -25.04 15.94 8.10
N PRO A 339 -26.19 15.61 8.72
CA PRO A 339 -26.34 15.65 10.16
C PRO A 339 -25.33 14.73 10.88
N ASP A 340 -24.55 15.30 11.81
CA ASP A 340 -23.72 14.54 12.74
C ASP A 340 -24.54 14.09 13.96
N LEU A 341 -24.94 12.82 13.95
CA LEU A 341 -25.71 12.18 15.02
C LEU A 341 -24.91 11.99 16.30
N TRP A 342 -23.58 12.14 16.28
CA TRP A 342 -22.79 12.15 17.51
C TRP A 342 -23.08 13.38 18.37
N VAL A 343 -23.36 14.52 17.74
CA VAL A 343 -23.70 15.78 18.43
C VAL A 343 -25.19 15.83 18.73
N LYS A 344 -26.04 15.59 17.72
CA LYS A 344 -27.50 15.71 17.86
C LYS A 344 -28.12 14.60 18.69
N ARG A 345 -27.50 13.42 18.77
CA ARG A 345 -27.99 12.17 19.40
C ARG A 345 -29.28 11.58 18.84
N GLU A 346 -30.11 12.40 18.22
CA GLU A 346 -31.37 12.00 17.60
C GLU A 346 -31.64 12.86 16.36
N ASP A 347 -32.25 12.26 15.34
CA ASP A 347 -32.79 12.98 14.19
C ASP A 347 -34.08 12.31 13.70
N ASN A 348 -34.97 13.13 13.14
CA ASN A 348 -36.25 12.69 12.59
C ASN A 348 -36.24 12.82 11.07
N GLY A 349 -36.88 11.90 10.37
CA GLY A 349 -36.92 11.93 8.92
C GLY A 349 -38.12 11.24 8.32
N ILE A 350 -38.28 11.48 7.01
CA ILE A 350 -39.21 10.78 6.14
C ILE A 350 -38.35 10.16 5.04
N ILE A 351 -38.63 8.90 4.71
CA ILE A 351 -37.94 8.17 3.64
C ILE A 351 -38.95 7.59 2.66
N ASP A 352 -38.70 7.81 1.38
CA ASP A 352 -39.47 7.20 0.30
C ASP A 352 -39.06 5.74 0.09
N LYS A 353 -39.97 4.92 -0.42
CA LYS A 353 -39.69 3.53 -0.78
C LYS A 353 -38.54 3.41 -1.78
N LYS A 354 -37.70 2.40 -1.59
CA LYS A 354 -36.49 2.10 -2.37
C LYS A 354 -35.49 3.27 -2.46
N LYS A 355 -35.59 4.28 -1.60
CA LYS A 355 -34.64 5.41 -1.50
C LYS A 355 -33.79 5.30 -0.24
N TYR A 356 -32.72 6.09 -0.22
CA TYR A 356 -31.77 6.17 0.88
C TYR A 356 -31.74 7.58 1.47
N LYS A 357 -31.56 7.67 2.78
CA LYS A 357 -31.20 8.90 3.49
C LYS A 357 -29.99 8.64 4.38
N TYR A 358 -29.01 9.53 4.35
CA TYR A 358 -27.72 9.31 4.98
C TYR A 358 -27.48 10.24 6.16
N HIS A 359 -26.80 9.71 7.16
CA HIS A 359 -26.34 10.40 8.36
C HIS A 359 -24.89 10.01 8.63
N ARG A 360 -24.22 10.75 9.51
CA ARG A 360 -22.87 10.44 9.96
C ARG A 360 -22.80 10.52 11.47
N MET A 361 -21.86 9.80 12.08
CA MET A 361 -21.42 10.05 13.45
C MET A 361 -19.90 9.93 13.54
N CYS A 362 -19.25 10.79 14.31
CA CYS A 362 -17.85 10.59 14.66
C CYS A 362 -17.66 9.95 16.02
N VAL A 363 -16.99 8.81 16.07
CA VAL A 363 -16.64 8.12 17.32
C VAL A 363 -15.23 8.54 17.74
N PRO A 364 -15.06 9.28 18.85
CA PRO A 364 -13.77 9.88 19.22
C PRO A 364 -12.77 8.88 19.79
N SER A 365 -13.22 7.71 20.25
CA SER A 365 -12.35 6.64 20.72
C SER A 365 -13.02 5.27 20.68
N GLU A 366 -12.22 4.22 20.74
CA GLU A 366 -12.68 2.82 20.81
C GLU A 366 -13.33 2.45 22.14
N CYS A 367 -13.36 3.35 23.12
CA CYS A 367 -13.83 3.05 24.48
C CYS A 367 -15.33 3.33 24.68
N PHE A 368 -16.13 3.29 23.63
CA PHE A 368 -17.57 3.53 23.68
C PHE A 368 -18.36 2.30 23.26
N ASP A 369 -19.40 1.97 24.03
CA ASP A 369 -20.48 1.09 23.59
C ASP A 369 -21.57 1.97 22.97
N ILE A 370 -21.80 1.78 21.67
CA ILE A 370 -22.67 2.62 20.85
C ILE A 370 -23.82 1.77 20.37
N ASN A 371 -25.04 2.29 20.53
CA ASN A 371 -26.24 1.67 20.01
C ASN A 371 -26.97 2.66 19.11
N VAL A 372 -26.99 2.38 17.81
CA VAL A 372 -27.74 3.14 16.81
C VAL A 372 -29.09 2.45 16.67
N THR A 373 -30.16 3.13 17.08
CA THR A 373 -31.52 2.59 17.05
C THR A 373 -32.36 3.36 16.05
N ILE A 374 -33.18 2.65 15.28
CA ILE A 374 -34.22 3.25 14.46
C ILE A 374 -35.59 2.87 15.02
N SER A 375 -36.46 3.85 15.21
CA SER A 375 -37.87 3.63 15.50
C SER A 375 -38.70 4.18 14.35
N HIS A 376 -39.64 3.36 13.91
CA HIS A 376 -40.75 3.77 13.06
C HIS A 376 -42.01 3.29 13.76
N CYS A 377 -43.05 4.13 13.73
CA CYS A 377 -44.43 3.86 14.17
C CYS A 377 -44.60 2.52 14.91
N THR A 378 -44.45 2.52 16.23
CA THR A 378 -44.51 1.29 17.05
C THR A 378 -45.88 1.04 17.69
N GLU A 379 -46.80 2.02 17.66
CA GLU A 379 -48.11 1.92 18.30
C GLU A 379 -49.22 2.58 17.46
N GLY A 380 -50.30 1.83 17.16
CA GLY A 380 -51.56 2.35 16.62
C GLY A 380 -51.93 1.96 15.17
N ARG A 381 -53.20 2.20 14.80
CA ARG A 381 -53.79 1.99 13.46
C ARG A 381 -53.19 2.89 12.34
N HIS A 382 -52.13 3.64 12.65
CA HIS A 382 -51.49 4.61 11.76
C HIS A 382 -50.18 4.10 11.14
N CYS A 383 -49.74 2.88 11.48
CA CYS A 383 -48.56 2.25 10.88
C CYS A 383 -48.92 1.46 9.60
N THR A 384 -49.81 2.00 8.78
CA THR A 384 -50.43 1.33 7.62
C THR A 384 -49.61 1.38 6.34
N SER A 385 -48.37 1.91 6.38
CA SER A 385 -47.48 1.87 5.23
C SER A 385 -46.84 0.50 5.11
N TYR A 386 -46.99 -0.15 3.96
CA TYR A 386 -46.23 -1.36 3.58
C TYR A 386 -44.70 -1.13 3.42
N GLY A 387 -44.19 -0.02 3.95
CA GLY A 387 -42.79 0.36 3.95
C GLY A 387 -42.20 0.33 5.35
N TYR A 388 -40.95 -0.11 5.45
CA TYR A 388 -40.18 -0.23 6.67
C TYR A 388 -38.81 0.43 6.47
N PRO A 389 -38.36 1.33 7.35
CA PRO A 389 -37.03 1.89 7.23
C PRO A 389 -36.01 0.87 7.79
N GLU A 390 -35.02 0.58 6.97
CA GLU A 390 -33.93 -0.36 7.23
C GLU A 390 -32.67 0.40 7.60
N LEU A 391 -31.97 -0.04 8.66
CA LEU A 391 -30.81 0.66 9.21
C LEU A 391 -29.53 -0.02 8.73
N LEU A 392 -28.68 0.78 8.09
CA LEU A 392 -27.38 0.37 7.59
C LEU A 392 -26.32 1.19 8.31
N VAL A 393 -25.26 0.55 8.79
CA VAL A 393 -24.08 1.25 9.33
C VAL A 393 -22.84 0.75 8.60
N SER A 394 -21.97 1.67 8.19
CA SER A 394 -20.70 1.37 7.52
C SER A 394 -19.60 2.28 8.02
N LYS A 395 -18.37 1.79 8.04
CA LYS A 395 -17.18 2.58 8.35
C LYS A 395 -16.50 3.17 7.10
N ASN A 396 -16.68 2.52 5.95
CA ASN A 396 -15.88 2.79 4.75
C ASN A 396 -16.70 3.36 3.59
N ASN A 397 -18.04 3.29 3.65
CA ASN A 397 -18.89 3.76 2.57
C ASN A 397 -19.83 4.90 3.05
N PRO A 398 -19.58 6.16 2.63
CA PRO A 398 -20.48 7.28 2.89
C PRO A 398 -21.90 7.10 2.35
N GLU A 399 -22.04 6.37 1.25
CA GLU A 399 -23.32 6.05 0.61
C GLU A 399 -23.64 4.56 0.74
N VAL A 400 -23.74 4.09 1.98
CA VAL A 400 -24.00 2.67 2.27
C VAL A 400 -25.32 2.19 1.67
N LYS A 401 -25.26 1.10 0.90
CA LYS A 401 -26.38 0.46 0.21
C LYS A 401 -26.67 -0.91 0.82
N VAL A 402 -27.90 -1.39 0.62
CA VAL A 402 -28.35 -2.70 1.12
C VAL A 402 -27.49 -3.86 0.62
N LYS A 403 -26.83 -3.71 -0.54
CA LYS A 403 -25.95 -4.75 -1.10
C LYS A 403 -24.52 -4.76 -0.51
N ASP A 404 -24.12 -3.71 0.20
CA ASP A 404 -22.74 -3.58 0.69
C ASP A 404 -22.51 -4.53 1.88
N GLU A 405 -21.27 -4.90 2.18
CA GLU A 405 -20.91 -5.68 3.40
C GLU A 405 -20.99 -4.81 4.67
N ALA A 406 -22.08 -4.09 4.84
CA ALA A 406 -22.39 -3.26 5.98
C ALA A 406 -23.07 -4.07 7.10
N TRP A 407 -23.08 -3.53 8.32
CA TRP A 407 -23.96 -4.05 9.37
C TRP A 407 -25.41 -3.75 8.95
N LYS A 408 -26.17 -4.82 8.64
CA LYS A 408 -27.57 -4.78 8.18
C LYS A 408 -28.48 -5.33 9.27
N LEU A 409 -29.72 -4.86 9.30
CA LEU A 409 -30.80 -5.61 9.94
C LEU A 409 -31.49 -6.43 8.84
N ALA A 410 -31.73 -7.70 9.10
CA ALA A 410 -32.59 -8.55 8.27
C ALA A 410 -33.72 -9.19 9.10
N GLU A 411 -33.79 -8.89 10.41
CA GLU A 411 -34.68 -9.56 11.34
C GLU A 411 -35.60 -8.55 12.05
N GLY A 412 -36.92 -8.70 11.86
CA GLY A 412 -37.94 -7.77 12.34
C GLY A 412 -38.02 -7.55 13.86
N LYS A 413 -37.19 -8.22 14.67
CA LYS A 413 -37.11 -8.04 16.13
C LYS A 413 -36.04 -7.03 16.56
N THR A 414 -35.00 -6.81 15.77
CA THR A 414 -33.84 -6.02 16.18
C THR A 414 -33.78 -4.75 15.35
N ARG A 415 -34.10 -3.59 15.93
CA ARG A 415 -34.08 -2.29 15.24
C ARG A 415 -32.87 -1.45 15.61
N SER A 416 -31.75 -2.10 15.86
CA SER A 416 -30.57 -1.44 16.38
C SER A 416 -29.28 -2.11 15.95
N VAL A 417 -28.30 -1.30 15.54
CA VAL A 417 -26.92 -1.72 15.32
C VAL A 417 -26.09 -1.30 16.53
N ARG A 418 -25.43 -2.27 17.17
CA ARG A 418 -24.59 -2.03 18.34
C ARG A 418 -23.13 -2.21 17.96
N LEU A 419 -22.31 -1.20 18.24
CA LEU A 419 -20.86 -1.21 18.08
C LEU A 419 -20.25 -1.29 19.47
N ARG A 420 -19.55 -2.38 19.76
CA ARG A 420 -18.90 -2.61 21.05
C ARG A 420 -17.38 -2.53 20.90
N PRO A 421 -16.66 -2.14 21.96
CA PRO A 421 -15.19 -2.08 21.91
C PRO A 421 -14.50 -3.41 21.64
N ASN A 422 -15.17 -4.54 21.93
CA ASN A 422 -14.67 -5.89 21.65
C ASN A 422 -14.86 -6.31 20.18
N ASP A 423 -15.63 -5.58 19.39
CA ASP A 423 -15.86 -5.95 17.99
C ASP A 423 -14.58 -5.69 17.20
N VAL A 424 -14.13 -6.69 16.42
CA VAL A 424 -12.85 -6.65 15.69
C VAL A 424 -12.76 -5.45 14.74
N ASN A 425 -13.90 -4.99 14.22
CA ASN A 425 -14.01 -3.91 13.24
C ASN A 425 -14.44 -2.57 13.85
N MET A 426 -14.53 -2.46 15.19
CA MET A 426 -14.84 -1.20 15.87
C MET A 426 -13.55 -0.42 16.12
N ASP A 427 -13.40 0.69 15.39
CA ASP A 427 -12.31 1.64 15.62
C ASP A 427 -12.86 3.06 15.81
N ALA A 428 -12.01 3.96 16.31
CA ALA A 428 -12.34 5.38 16.35
C ALA A 428 -12.41 5.98 14.92
N GLY A 429 -13.23 7.02 14.74
CA GLY A 429 -13.44 7.69 13.45
C GLY A 429 -14.90 7.77 13.04
N HIS A 430 -15.12 8.13 11.78
CA HIS A 430 -16.48 8.29 11.26
C HIS A 430 -17.14 6.98 10.89
N TYR A 431 -18.44 6.93 11.19
CA TYR A 431 -19.36 5.91 10.74
C TYR A 431 -20.47 6.59 9.95
N TYR A 432 -20.82 5.98 8.83
CA TYR A 432 -21.87 6.41 7.92
C TYR A 432 -23.09 5.54 8.14
N ILE A 433 -24.24 6.19 8.25
CA ILE A 433 -25.49 5.54 8.58
C ILE A 433 -26.46 5.77 7.43
N GLY A 434 -26.93 4.69 6.82
CA GLY A 434 -27.95 4.72 5.78
C GLY A 434 -29.29 4.28 6.33
N ILE A 435 -30.34 5.01 6.00
CA ILE A 435 -31.73 4.60 6.18
C ILE A 435 -32.31 4.27 4.81
N TYR A 436 -32.67 3.01 4.60
CA TYR A 436 -33.27 2.54 3.36
C TYR A 436 -34.78 2.34 3.52
N GLY A 437 -35.60 2.91 2.63
CA GLY A 437 -37.03 2.65 2.61
C GLY A 437 -37.34 1.26 2.04
N TRP A 438 -37.31 0.22 2.86
CA TRP A 438 -37.64 -1.14 2.45
C TRP A 438 -39.15 -1.30 2.19
N CYS A 439 -39.50 -2.11 1.20
CA CYS A 439 -40.86 -2.60 0.98
C CYS A 439 -40.78 -4.00 0.37
N THR A 440 -41.80 -4.83 0.60
CA THR A 440 -41.82 -6.19 0.05
C THR A 440 -42.28 -6.14 -1.40
N GLU A 441 -41.58 -6.84 -2.29
CA GLU A 441 -41.99 -6.91 -3.69
C GLU A 441 -43.31 -7.67 -3.83
N ASP A 442 -44.16 -7.20 -4.74
CA ASP A 442 -45.54 -7.64 -4.90
C ASP A 442 -45.65 -9.17 -5.10
N GLU A 443 -44.67 -9.75 -5.81
CA GLU A 443 -44.57 -11.19 -6.12
C GLU A 443 -44.20 -12.05 -4.89
N LEU A 444 -43.58 -11.46 -3.87
CA LEU A 444 -43.12 -12.15 -2.67
C LEU A 444 -44.15 -12.12 -1.53
N CYS A 445 -45.28 -11.43 -1.71
CA CYS A 445 -46.36 -11.45 -0.72
C CYS A 445 -47.31 -12.63 -0.96
N PRO A 446 -47.61 -13.43 0.09
CA PRO A 446 -48.53 -14.56 -0.02
C PRO A 446 -49.92 -14.08 -0.43
N GLN A 447 -50.59 -14.88 -1.26
CA GLN A 447 -52.00 -14.68 -1.61
C GLN A 447 -52.87 -15.62 -0.76
N PRO A 448 -53.84 -15.10 0.02
CA PRO A 448 -54.25 -13.69 0.14
C PRO A 448 -53.30 -12.83 1.00
N PRO A 449 -53.23 -11.49 0.74
CA PRO A 449 -52.26 -10.60 1.38
C PRO A 449 -52.46 -10.53 2.90
N LYS A 450 -51.37 -10.79 3.64
CA LYS A 450 -51.33 -10.61 5.10
C LYS A 450 -51.32 -9.11 5.45
N PRO A 451 -51.82 -8.70 6.64
CA PRO A 451 -51.85 -7.28 7.05
C PRO A 451 -50.47 -6.58 7.00
N ASN A 452 -49.39 -7.34 7.19
CA ASN A 452 -48.02 -6.83 7.28
C ASN A 452 -47.19 -7.11 6.01
N CYS A 453 -47.80 -7.65 4.95
CA CYS A 453 -47.15 -7.85 3.65
C CYS A 453 -48.03 -7.23 2.59
N GLY A 454 -47.55 -6.13 1.99
CA GLY A 454 -48.23 -5.55 0.85
C GLY A 454 -47.27 -4.97 -0.15
N PRO A 455 -47.80 -4.75 -1.36
CA PRO A 455 -47.00 -4.40 -2.51
C PRO A 455 -46.31 -3.05 -2.32
N CYS A 456 -45.08 -2.94 -2.81
CA CYS A 456 -44.31 -1.69 -2.82
C CYS A 456 -45.10 -0.55 -3.48
N SER A 457 -45.96 -0.85 -4.45
CA SER A 457 -46.86 0.12 -5.09
C SER A 457 -47.78 0.84 -4.09
N LYS A 458 -48.21 0.17 -3.02
CA LYS A 458 -49.07 0.71 -1.95
C LYS A 458 -48.31 1.24 -0.74
N ALA A 459 -46.97 1.12 -0.71
CA ALA A 459 -46.15 1.73 0.33
C ALA A 459 -46.07 3.25 0.11
N GLY A 460 -46.54 4.01 1.10
CA GLY A 460 -46.31 5.45 1.21
C GLY A 460 -44.95 5.77 1.85
N ASN A 461 -44.71 7.07 2.03
CA ASN A 461 -43.50 7.54 2.71
C ASN A 461 -43.52 7.15 4.19
N VAL A 462 -42.35 6.76 4.71
CA VAL A 462 -42.23 6.23 6.07
C VAL A 462 -41.51 7.22 6.94
N SER A 463 -42.14 7.62 8.05
CA SER A 463 -41.49 8.42 9.08
C SER A 463 -40.62 7.54 9.96
N TYR A 464 -39.46 8.06 10.35
CA TYR A 464 -38.54 7.39 11.25
C TYR A 464 -37.87 8.39 12.19
N THR A 465 -37.47 7.87 13.35
CA THR A 465 -36.57 8.53 14.30
C THR A 465 -35.34 7.66 14.44
N ILE A 466 -34.16 8.24 14.24
CA ILE A 466 -32.89 7.59 14.51
C ILE A 466 -32.30 8.15 15.80
N LYS A 467 -31.79 7.29 16.69
CA LYS A 467 -31.11 7.69 17.92
C LYS A 467 -29.76 6.99 18.04
N VAL A 468 -28.79 7.70 18.59
CA VAL A 468 -27.47 7.16 18.94
C VAL A 468 -27.32 7.24 20.46
N ALA A 469 -27.46 6.09 21.11
CA ALA A 469 -27.12 5.94 22.52
C ALA A 469 -25.64 5.58 22.65
N ARG A 470 -24.94 6.18 23.61
CA ARG A 470 -23.52 5.90 23.88
C ARG A 470 -23.25 5.81 25.37
N SER A 471 -22.39 4.87 25.74
CA SER A 471 -21.89 4.75 27.10
C SER A 471 -20.37 4.56 27.07
N SER A 472 -19.66 5.34 27.89
CA SER A 472 -18.22 5.20 28.03
C SER A 472 -17.89 3.96 28.86
N ILE A 473 -16.85 3.24 28.47
CA ILE A 473 -16.30 2.15 29.24
C ILE A 473 -15.17 2.69 30.13
N SER A 474 -15.00 2.11 31.33
CA SER A 474 -13.90 2.50 32.21
C SER A 474 -12.54 2.30 31.52
N LYS A 475 -11.61 3.25 31.74
CA LYS A 475 -10.29 3.24 31.10
C LYS A 475 -9.56 1.90 31.27
N LYS A 476 -9.55 1.33 32.48
CA LYS A 476 -8.94 0.01 32.78
C LYS A 476 -9.55 -1.12 31.95
N LYS A 477 -10.89 -1.14 31.80
CA LYS A 477 -11.58 -2.16 31.03
C LYS A 477 -11.32 -1.99 29.53
N CYS A 478 -11.32 -0.75 29.03
CA CYS A 478 -10.98 -0.46 27.65
C CYS A 478 -9.54 -0.87 27.31
N GLU A 479 -8.55 -0.49 28.14
CA GLU A 479 -7.15 -0.87 27.95
C GLU A 479 -6.95 -2.39 27.89
N LYS A 480 -7.68 -3.15 28.73
CA LYS A 480 -7.65 -4.62 28.69
C LYS A 480 -8.16 -5.15 27.35
N ILE A 481 -9.32 -4.67 26.89
CA ILE A 481 -9.94 -5.07 25.62
C ILE A 481 -9.00 -4.76 24.44
N LEU A 482 -8.40 -3.57 24.41
CA LEU A 482 -7.49 -3.17 23.34
C LEU A 482 -6.20 -3.99 23.33
N LYS A 483 -5.67 -4.38 24.50
CA LYS A 483 -4.52 -5.29 24.58
C LYS A 483 -4.86 -6.69 24.06
N GLU A 484 -6.01 -7.23 24.43
CA GLU A 484 -6.48 -8.53 23.95
C GLU A 484 -6.68 -8.53 22.43
N ARG A 485 -7.27 -7.47 21.86
CA ARG A 485 -7.40 -7.29 20.40
C ARG A 485 -6.03 -7.26 19.70
N LYS A 486 -5.07 -6.48 20.21
CA LYS A 486 -3.71 -6.42 19.64
C LYS A 486 -2.99 -7.78 19.65
N ASN A 487 -3.17 -8.57 20.71
CA ASN A 487 -2.59 -9.92 20.78
C ASN A 487 -3.24 -10.89 19.80
N SER A 488 -4.54 -10.72 19.48
CA SER A 488 -5.23 -11.54 18.47
C SER A 488 -4.93 -11.13 17.03
N SER A 489 -4.66 -9.85 16.76
CA SER A 489 -4.28 -9.34 15.43
C SER A 489 -2.81 -9.56 15.07
N ASN A 490 -1.95 -9.85 16.06
CA ASN A 490 -0.54 -10.22 15.83
C ASN A 490 -0.36 -11.55 15.06
N VAL A 491 -1.44 -12.29 14.79
CA VAL A 491 -1.41 -13.49 13.94
C VAL A 491 -1.67 -13.16 12.45
N SER A 492 -2.12 -11.95 12.09
CA SER A 492 -2.56 -11.64 10.73
C SER A 492 -2.04 -10.35 10.08
N GLU A 493 -1.26 -9.52 10.77
CA GLU A 493 -0.66 -8.32 10.16
C GLU A 493 0.80 -8.14 10.58
N ILE A 494 1.70 -8.89 9.95
CA ILE A 494 3.11 -8.51 9.87
C ILE A 494 3.27 -7.76 8.54
N SER A 495 3.09 -6.45 8.58
CA SER A 495 3.55 -5.58 7.49
C SER A 495 5.08 -5.62 7.49
N ALA A 496 5.66 -6.47 6.64
CA ALA A 496 7.09 -6.61 6.50
C ALA A 496 7.68 -5.34 5.88
N VAL A 497 8.42 -4.58 6.70
CA VAL A 497 9.34 -3.55 6.20
C VAL A 497 10.58 -4.30 5.69
N PHE A 498 10.59 -4.61 4.40
CA PHE A 498 11.73 -5.17 3.69
C PHE A 498 12.90 -4.17 3.76
N ILE A 499 14.05 -4.58 4.29
CA ILE A 499 15.32 -3.89 4.01
C ILE A 499 15.97 -4.67 2.88
N LEU A 500 16.17 -3.97 1.77
CA LEU A 500 16.77 -4.51 0.57
C LEU A 500 18.29 -4.30 0.65
N LEU A 501 19.06 -5.35 0.45
CA LEU A 501 20.49 -5.23 0.17
C LEU A 501 20.68 -5.34 -1.34
N GLY A 502 21.10 -4.25 -1.97
CA GLY A 502 21.62 -4.21 -3.34
C GLY A 502 23.15 -4.17 -3.31
N LEU A 503 23.81 -5.23 -3.79
CA LEU A 503 25.26 -5.32 -3.94
C LEU A 503 25.61 -5.31 -5.42
N ILE A 504 26.59 -4.48 -5.79
CA ILE A 504 27.23 -4.52 -7.10
C ILE A 504 28.70 -4.82 -6.98
N ALA A 505 29.11 -5.83 -7.72
CA ALA A 505 30.44 -6.40 -7.63
C ALA A 505 31.01 -6.63 -9.05
N LYS A 506 32.26 -6.20 -9.28
CA LYS A 506 32.96 -6.31 -10.56
C LYS A 506 34.07 -7.36 -10.48
N MET A 507 34.21 -8.15 -11.54
CA MET A 507 35.33 -9.09 -11.70
C MET A 507 36.57 -8.38 -12.28
N ILE A 508 37.72 -8.46 -11.60
CA ILE A 508 38.95 -7.71 -11.98
C ILE A 508 39.99 -8.56 -12.75
N VAL A 509 40.04 -9.88 -12.54
CA VAL A 509 41.18 -10.72 -12.96
C VAL A 509 41.07 -11.22 -14.38
#